data_AF-A0A0F9PQG9-F1
#
_entry.id   AF-A0A0F9PQG9-F1
#
_cell.length_a   1.000
_cell.length_b   1.000
_cell.length_c   1.000
_cell.angle_alpha   90.00
_cell.angle_beta   90.00
_cell.angle_gamma   90.00
#
_symmetry.space_group_name_H-M   'P 1'
#
loop_
_entity.id
_entity.type
_entity.pdbx_description
1 polymer ?
#
loop_
_entity_poly.entity_id
_entity_poly.type
_entity_poly.pdbx_seq_one_letter_code
_entity_poly.pdbx_strand_id
1 'polypeptide(L)'
;MNQMISVMTEEERLEAGYSGRNVLTDKQISELREEYKGGETQSKLGLKYKVCPQTVRNYLQKANLIPKPGMGRTSPNKMSKAGPIPPIGLVNPIPTRKQAQSAETPLLSGDSILNEGQKLSLKDNLLWAIQSAGLKLRTGEEPRSCPNDQAYFLYIQATSQPKDFMGKFTQVLNKVLDDSAEKELKKQTKMALMDIDEQLKMLAEEDNELDDSLLDSEEALPAAIVFSKETEK
;
A
#
# COMPACT_ATOMS: atom_id res chain seq x y z
N MET A 1 24.30 19.76 -10.78
CA MET A 1 24.60 18.79 -11.85
C MET A 1 23.42 17.83 -11.96
N ASN A 2 22.50 18.06 -12.90
CA ASN A 2 21.38 17.16 -13.17
C ASN A 2 21.89 15.93 -13.93
N GLN A 3 21.76 14.74 -13.34
CA GLN A 3 21.95 13.50 -14.09
C GLN A 3 20.84 13.41 -15.13
N MET A 4 21.20 13.54 -16.40
CA MET A 4 20.32 13.21 -17.52
C MET A 4 19.92 11.74 -17.39
N ILE A 5 18.66 11.50 -17.04
CA ILE A 5 18.05 10.18 -17.16
C ILE A 5 17.96 9.90 -18.65
N SER A 6 18.91 9.10 -19.15
CA SER A 6 18.94 8.63 -20.53
C SER A 6 17.64 7.89 -20.81
N VAL A 7 16.78 8.50 -21.62
CA VAL A 7 15.51 7.90 -22.06
C VAL A 7 15.88 6.86 -23.12
N MET A 8 16.06 5.61 -22.70
CA MET A 8 16.28 4.50 -23.64
C MET A 8 15.18 4.49 -24.68
N THR A 9 15.58 4.39 -25.94
CA THR A 9 14.68 4.35 -27.10
C THR A 9 13.84 3.07 -27.07
N GLU A 10 12.64 3.10 -27.68
CA GLU A 10 11.76 1.93 -27.69
C GLU A 10 12.38 0.71 -28.41
N GLU A 11 13.30 0.94 -29.35
CA GLU A 11 14.03 -0.13 -30.04
C GLU A 11 14.94 -0.93 -29.09
N GLU A 12 15.70 -0.27 -28.22
CA GLU A 12 16.58 -0.96 -27.26
C GLU A 12 15.78 -1.76 -26.22
N ARG A 13 14.56 -1.34 -25.90
CA ARG A 13 13.66 -2.11 -25.01
C ARG A 13 13.11 -3.38 -25.66
N LEU A 14 12.93 -3.38 -26.98
CA LEU A 14 12.44 -4.53 -27.74
C LEU A 14 13.52 -5.61 -27.89
N GLU A 15 14.79 -5.23 -28.04
CA GLU A 15 15.91 -6.19 -28.13
C GLU A 15 16.28 -6.84 -26.79
N ALA A 16 16.04 -6.16 -25.66
CA ALA A 16 16.46 -6.64 -24.34
C ALA A 16 15.65 -7.83 -23.78
N GLY A 17 14.69 -8.39 -24.52
CA GLY A 17 13.88 -9.54 -24.07
C GLY A 17 13.02 -9.26 -22.83
N TYR A 18 13.01 -8.03 -22.33
CA TYR A 18 11.99 -7.54 -21.43
C TYR A 18 10.71 -7.44 -22.24
N SER A 19 9.81 -8.40 -22.05
CA SER A 19 8.40 -8.21 -22.35
C SER A 19 7.89 -7.12 -21.42
N GLY A 20 8.19 -5.87 -21.80
CA GLY A 20 7.64 -4.67 -21.20
C GLY A 20 6.15 -4.90 -21.02
N ARG A 21 5.62 -4.50 -19.87
CA ARG A 21 4.19 -4.66 -19.55
C ARG A 21 3.39 -4.37 -20.81
N ASN A 22 2.70 -5.39 -21.35
CA ASN A 22 1.90 -5.22 -22.58
C ASN A 22 0.89 -4.09 -22.33
N VAL A 23 1.23 -2.89 -22.78
CA VAL A 23 0.35 -1.72 -22.71
C VAL A 23 -0.54 -1.79 -23.94
N LEU A 24 -1.84 -1.84 -23.73
CA LEU A 24 -2.79 -1.81 -24.84
C LEU A 24 -2.75 -0.43 -25.49
N THR A 25 -2.68 -0.42 -26.81
CA THR A 25 -2.82 0.81 -27.61
C THR A 25 -4.24 1.35 -27.50
N ASP A 26 -4.43 2.65 -27.75
CA ASP A 26 -5.77 3.27 -27.67
C ASP A 26 -6.79 2.62 -28.61
N LYS A 27 -6.33 2.17 -29.79
CA LYS A 27 -7.15 1.41 -30.73
C LYS A 27 -7.66 0.09 -30.12
N GLN A 28 -6.77 -0.68 -29.48
CA GLN A 28 -7.14 -1.92 -28.80
C GLN A 28 -8.06 -1.67 -27.60
N ILE A 29 -7.88 -0.55 -26.88
CA ILE A 29 -8.77 -0.17 -25.78
C ILE A 29 -10.18 0.13 -26.30
N SER A 30 -10.31 0.75 -27.48
CA SER A 30 -11.61 1.00 -28.11
C SER A 30 -12.32 -0.31 -28.49
N GLU A 31 -11.60 -1.20 -29.19
CA GLU A 31 -12.14 -2.53 -29.59
C GLU A 31 -12.56 -3.36 -28.36
N LEU A 32 -11.72 -3.37 -27.32
CA LEU A 32 -12.01 -4.04 -26.05
C LEU A 32 -13.32 -3.55 -25.41
N ARG A 33 -13.65 -2.25 -25.52
CA ARG A 33 -14.89 -1.68 -24.99
C ARG A 33 -16.11 -2.12 -25.78
N GLU A 34 -16.02 -2.17 -27.10
CA GLU A 34 -17.13 -2.63 -27.97
C GLU A 34 -17.42 -4.10 -27.72
N GLU A 35 -16.39 -4.94 -27.63
CA GLU A 35 -16.53 -6.37 -27.34
C GLU A 35 -17.12 -6.63 -25.95
N TYR A 36 -16.70 -5.84 -24.94
CA TYR A 36 -17.28 -5.93 -23.59
C TYR A 36 -18.77 -5.54 -23.58
N LYS A 37 -19.16 -4.50 -24.34
CA LYS A 37 -20.58 -4.14 -24.52
C LYS A 37 -21.37 -5.24 -25.22
N GLY A 38 -20.73 -5.98 -26.14
CA GLY A 38 -21.27 -7.20 -26.77
C GLY A 38 -21.45 -8.39 -25.83
N GLY A 39 -21.01 -8.30 -24.56
CA GLY A 39 -21.20 -9.33 -23.55
C GLY A 39 -20.03 -10.29 -23.39
N GLU A 40 -18.88 -10.02 -24.03
CA GLU A 40 -17.65 -10.79 -23.79
C GLU A 40 -17.21 -10.69 -22.31
N THR A 41 -16.70 -11.79 -21.77
CA THR A 41 -16.21 -11.81 -20.38
C THR A 41 -14.79 -11.25 -20.31
N GLN A 42 -14.43 -10.64 -19.17
CA GLN A 42 -13.08 -10.08 -18.96
C GLN A 42 -11.97 -11.12 -19.14
N SER A 43 -12.24 -12.38 -18.81
CA SER A 43 -11.30 -13.48 -19.00
C SER A 43 -11.04 -13.77 -20.49
N LYS A 44 -12.09 -13.76 -21.32
CA LYS A 44 -11.96 -14.00 -22.77
C LYS A 44 -11.20 -12.86 -23.45
N LEU A 45 -11.51 -11.62 -23.08
CA LEU A 45 -10.77 -10.43 -23.52
C LEU A 45 -9.30 -10.48 -23.09
N GLY A 46 -9.01 -10.90 -21.86
CA GLY A 46 -7.63 -11.04 -21.37
C GLY A 46 -6.79 -12.02 -22.20
N LEU A 47 -7.38 -13.16 -22.58
CA LEU A 47 -6.73 -14.14 -23.47
C LEU A 47 -6.51 -13.57 -24.88
N LYS A 48 -7.51 -12.88 -25.44
CA LYS A 48 -7.44 -12.30 -26.79
C LYS A 48 -6.35 -11.23 -26.92
N TYR A 49 -6.25 -10.34 -25.93
CA TYR A 49 -5.29 -9.24 -25.93
C TYR A 49 -3.97 -9.56 -25.19
N LYS A 50 -3.78 -10.81 -24.74
CA LYS A 50 -2.60 -11.25 -23.97
C LYS A 50 -2.29 -10.36 -22.75
N VAL A 51 -3.34 -9.98 -22.02
CA VAL A 51 -3.26 -9.19 -20.78
C VAL A 51 -3.98 -9.90 -19.65
N CYS A 52 -3.54 -9.66 -18.41
CA CYS A 52 -4.21 -10.17 -17.22
C CYS A 52 -5.66 -9.64 -17.15
N PRO A 53 -6.66 -10.44 -16.73
CA PRO A 53 -8.04 -9.97 -16.56
C PRO A 53 -8.17 -8.74 -15.64
N GLN A 54 -7.26 -8.59 -14.67
CA GLN A 54 -7.20 -7.40 -13.81
C GLN A 54 -6.86 -6.13 -14.61
N THR A 55 -5.98 -6.25 -15.60
CA THR A 55 -5.63 -5.14 -16.51
C THR A 55 -6.85 -4.73 -17.34
N VAL A 56 -7.59 -5.70 -17.88
CA VAL A 56 -8.87 -5.46 -18.59
C VAL A 56 -9.85 -4.71 -17.69
N ARG A 57 -10.02 -5.14 -16.44
CA ARG A 57 -10.87 -4.47 -15.45
C ARG A 57 -10.48 -3.01 -15.24
N ASN A 58 -9.19 -2.72 -15.09
CA ASN A 58 -8.71 -1.35 -14.89
C ASN A 58 -9.02 -0.45 -16.10
N TYR A 59 -8.83 -0.96 -17.33
CA TYR A 59 -9.18 -0.20 -18.55
C TYR A 59 -10.69 0.05 -18.69
N LEU A 60 -11.52 -0.93 -18.32
CA LEU A 60 -12.98 -0.77 -18.31
C LEU A 60 -13.43 0.23 -17.24
N GLN A 61 -12.82 0.21 -16.05
CA GLN A 61 -13.10 1.18 -14.98
C GLN A 61 -12.73 2.60 -15.39
N LYS A 62 -11.58 2.81 -16.04
CA LYS A 62 -11.21 4.12 -16.62
C LYS A 62 -12.20 4.63 -17.66
N ALA A 63 -12.90 3.71 -18.34
CA ALA A 63 -13.95 4.03 -19.31
C ALA A 63 -15.33 4.22 -18.67
N ASN A 64 -15.43 4.24 -17.32
CA ASN A 64 -16.69 4.28 -16.57
C ASN A 64 -17.65 3.13 -16.88
N LEU A 65 -17.15 1.99 -17.36
CA LEU A 65 -17.94 0.78 -17.55
C LEU A 65 -17.92 -0.02 -16.24
N ILE A 66 -19.04 -0.01 -15.52
CA ILE A 66 -19.20 -0.77 -14.27
C ILE A 66 -19.19 -2.26 -14.62
N PRO A 67 -18.22 -3.04 -14.12
CA PRO A 67 -18.20 -4.47 -14.38
C PRO A 67 -19.43 -5.11 -13.75
N LYS A 68 -20.21 -5.86 -14.53
CA LYS A 68 -21.45 -6.50 -14.06
C LYS A 68 -21.18 -7.29 -12.77
N PRO A 69 -21.72 -6.87 -11.61
CA PRO A 69 -21.54 -7.59 -10.36
C PRO A 69 -22.27 -8.93 -10.48
N GLY A 70 -21.54 -10.04 -10.39
CA GLY A 70 -22.15 -11.38 -10.44
C GLY A 70 -21.48 -12.38 -11.38
N MET A 71 -20.57 -11.97 -12.27
CA MET A 71 -19.70 -12.91 -13.01
C MET A 71 -18.45 -13.32 -12.22
N GLY A 72 -18.48 -13.13 -10.89
CA GLY A 72 -17.42 -13.57 -10.01
C GLY A 72 -17.39 -15.09 -9.98
N ARG A 73 -16.34 -15.67 -10.56
CA ARG A 73 -15.88 -17.06 -10.38
C ARG A 73 -16.99 -17.98 -9.88
N THR A 74 -17.82 -18.51 -10.78
CA THR A 74 -18.35 -19.86 -10.55
C THR A 74 -17.13 -20.73 -10.40
N SER A 75 -16.69 -20.94 -9.15
CA SER A 75 -15.54 -21.77 -8.84
C SER A 75 -15.78 -23.09 -9.56
N PRO A 76 -15.00 -23.46 -10.59
CA PRO A 76 -15.27 -24.67 -11.37
C PRO A 76 -15.10 -25.95 -10.54
N ASN A 77 -14.81 -25.82 -9.24
CA ASN A 77 -14.43 -26.90 -8.35
C ASN A 77 -15.50 -27.20 -7.29
N LYS A 78 -16.76 -27.21 -7.70
CA LYS A 78 -17.79 -28.02 -7.04
C LYS A 78 -18.44 -28.87 -8.14
N MET A 79 -18.39 -30.19 -7.96
CA MET A 79 -19.04 -31.22 -8.78
C MET A 79 -18.24 -31.78 -9.96
N SER A 80 -17.36 -32.77 -9.70
CA SER A 80 -17.34 -34.06 -10.42
C SER A 80 -16.16 -34.95 -9.99
N LYS A 81 -16.37 -35.73 -8.92
CA LYS A 81 -15.88 -37.11 -8.67
C LYS A 81 -15.81 -37.39 -7.16
N ALA A 82 -16.97 -37.47 -6.53
CA ALA A 82 -17.09 -38.41 -5.42
C ALA A 82 -17.17 -39.81 -6.05
N GLY A 83 -16.08 -40.57 -5.96
CA GLY A 83 -16.17 -42.03 -6.08
C GLY A 83 -17.00 -42.60 -4.93
N PRO A 84 -17.39 -43.88 -4.96
CA PRO A 84 -18.06 -44.52 -3.84
C PRO A 84 -17.18 -44.42 -2.59
N ILE A 85 -17.64 -43.64 -1.62
CA ILE A 85 -16.99 -43.48 -0.31
C ILE A 85 -17.28 -44.77 0.47
N PRO A 86 -16.26 -45.47 1.02
CA PRO A 86 -16.48 -46.62 1.90
C PRO A 86 -17.31 -46.19 3.12
N PRO A 87 -18.07 -47.09 3.78
CA PRO A 87 -18.89 -46.74 4.93
C PRO A 87 -18.01 -46.19 6.06
N ILE A 88 -18.00 -44.86 6.18
CA ILE A 88 -17.38 -44.12 7.27
C ILE A 88 -18.25 -44.38 8.50
N GLY A 89 -17.71 -45.14 9.45
CA GLY A 89 -18.29 -45.31 10.76
C GLY A 89 -18.47 -43.96 11.46
N LEU A 90 -19.69 -43.74 11.97
CA LEU A 90 -20.02 -42.88 13.12
C LEU A 90 -19.10 -41.67 13.33
N VAL A 91 -19.19 -40.68 12.43
CA VAL A 91 -18.70 -39.34 12.72
C VAL A 91 -19.87 -38.54 13.25
N ASN A 92 -19.75 -38.11 14.51
CA ASN A 92 -20.75 -37.31 15.21
C ASN A 92 -21.15 -36.06 14.40
N PRO A 93 -22.43 -35.65 14.47
CA PRO A 93 -22.94 -34.53 13.69
C PRO A 93 -22.22 -33.23 14.02
N ILE A 94 -21.77 -32.53 12.98
CA ILE A 94 -21.25 -31.17 13.05
C ILE A 94 -22.38 -30.25 13.52
N PRO A 95 -22.23 -29.52 14.65
CA PRO A 95 -23.26 -28.63 15.13
C PRO A 95 -23.39 -27.42 14.20
N THR A 96 -24.56 -27.28 13.59
CA THR A 96 -24.96 -26.10 12.83
C THR A 96 -25.06 -24.90 13.77
N ARG A 97 -24.25 -23.89 13.46
CA ARG A 97 -24.21 -22.55 14.05
C ARG A 97 -25.58 -21.85 13.94
N LYS A 98 -26.46 -22.07 14.91
CA LYS A 98 -27.61 -21.21 15.20
C LYS A 98 -27.72 -21.01 16.70
N GLN A 99 -27.81 -19.73 17.05
CA GLN A 99 -28.09 -19.16 18.37
C GLN A 99 -26.93 -19.18 19.37
N ALA A 100 -26.38 -18.00 19.56
CA ALA A 100 -25.65 -17.60 20.74
C ALA A 100 -26.58 -17.74 21.95
N GLN A 101 -26.53 -18.90 22.58
CA GLN A 101 -26.89 -19.04 23.99
C GLN A 101 -25.57 -18.95 24.75
N SER A 102 -25.56 -18.01 25.69
CA SER A 102 -24.61 -17.86 26.79
C SER A 102 -24.15 -19.22 27.30
N ALA A 103 -23.03 -19.69 26.78
CA ALA A 103 -22.33 -20.84 27.33
C ALA A 103 -21.78 -20.38 28.68
N GLU A 104 -22.38 -20.88 29.76
CA GLU A 104 -21.79 -20.85 31.07
C GLU A 104 -20.41 -21.49 30.95
N THR A 105 -19.40 -20.63 31.02
CA THR A 105 -18.00 -21.00 30.99
C THR A 105 -17.77 -21.98 32.14
N PRO A 106 -17.18 -23.17 31.91
CA PRO A 106 -16.84 -24.07 32.99
C PRO A 106 -15.98 -23.30 33.99
N LEU A 107 -16.44 -23.28 35.25
CA LEU A 107 -15.74 -22.74 36.42
C LEU A 107 -14.45 -23.56 36.64
N LEU A 108 -13.45 -23.32 35.79
CA LEU A 108 -12.08 -23.64 36.09
C LEU A 108 -11.74 -22.84 37.34
N SER A 109 -11.43 -23.56 38.41
CA SER A 109 -10.96 -23.06 39.70
C SER A 109 -9.56 -22.44 39.56
N GLY A 110 -9.42 -21.51 38.62
CA GLY A 110 -8.19 -20.83 38.27
C GLY A 110 -8.31 -19.36 38.63
N ASP A 111 -7.24 -18.83 39.20
CA ASP A 111 -7.08 -17.42 39.53
C ASP A 111 -7.56 -16.55 38.37
N SER A 112 -8.70 -15.88 38.57
CA SER A 112 -9.29 -15.00 37.58
C SER A 112 -8.33 -13.83 37.34
N ILE A 113 -7.79 -13.74 36.11
CA ILE A 113 -6.90 -12.66 35.70
C ILE A 113 -7.67 -11.34 35.80
N LEU A 114 -7.11 -10.38 36.54
CA LEU A 114 -7.74 -9.09 36.79
C LEU A 114 -7.65 -8.20 35.56
N ASN A 115 -8.80 -7.78 35.01
CA ASN A 115 -8.85 -6.81 33.93
C ASN A 115 -8.87 -5.37 34.49
N GLU A 116 -7.89 -4.56 34.10
CA GLU A 116 -7.71 -3.18 34.56
C GLU A 116 -8.57 -2.15 33.82
N GLY A 117 -9.18 -2.51 32.69
CA GLY A 117 -10.07 -1.63 31.91
C GLY A 117 -9.37 -0.47 31.19
N GLN A 118 -8.06 -0.56 30.97
CA GLN A 118 -7.27 0.48 30.30
C GLN A 118 -7.57 0.55 28.79
N LYS A 119 -7.76 1.77 28.28
CA LYS A 119 -7.89 2.03 26.84
C LYS A 119 -6.51 2.21 26.22
N LEU A 120 -5.97 1.13 25.68
CA LEU A 120 -4.68 1.12 24.99
C LEU A 120 -4.86 1.09 23.48
N SER A 121 -3.83 1.52 22.74
CA SER A 121 -3.81 1.36 21.29
C SER A 121 -3.70 -0.11 20.90
N LEU A 122 -4.07 -0.46 19.66
CA LEU A 122 -3.89 -1.83 19.15
C LEU A 122 -2.43 -2.29 19.26
N LYS A 123 -1.47 -1.38 19.01
CA LYS A 123 -0.04 -1.67 19.10
C LYS A 123 0.38 -2.05 20.52
N ASP A 124 -0.11 -1.32 21.52
CA ASP A 124 0.25 -1.56 22.92
C ASP A 124 -0.41 -2.85 23.44
N ASN A 125 -1.68 -3.10 23.07
CA ASN A 125 -2.37 -4.35 23.37
C ASN A 125 -1.63 -5.58 22.82
N LEU A 126 -1.15 -5.47 21.58
CA LEU A 126 -0.42 -6.50 20.86
C LEU A 126 0.98 -6.71 21.47
N LEU A 127 1.68 -5.64 21.85
CA LEU A 127 2.98 -5.69 22.50
C LEU A 127 2.88 -6.39 23.88
N TRP A 128 1.89 -5.98 24.69
CA TRP A 128 1.63 -6.60 25.98
C TRP A 128 1.34 -8.10 25.85
N ALA A 129 0.51 -8.49 24.87
CA ALA A 129 0.16 -9.88 24.62
C ALA A 129 1.39 -10.74 24.29
N ILE A 130 2.31 -10.24 23.48
CA ILE A 130 3.53 -10.97 23.09
C ILE A 130 4.50 -11.10 24.27
N GLN A 131 4.69 -10.04 25.04
CA GLN A 131 5.57 -10.09 26.21
C GLN A 131 5.05 -11.10 27.23
N SER A 132 3.75 -11.06 27.53
CA SER A 132 3.08 -11.97 28.48
C SER A 132 3.06 -13.41 27.97
N ALA A 133 2.76 -13.64 26.69
CA ALA A 133 2.81 -14.97 26.09
C ALA A 133 4.24 -15.54 26.09
N GLY A 134 5.24 -14.71 25.78
CA GLY A 134 6.64 -15.08 25.86
C GLY A 134 7.08 -15.42 27.27
N LEU A 135 6.58 -14.70 28.28
CA LEU A 135 6.85 -15.03 29.69
C LEU A 135 6.27 -16.40 30.04
N LYS A 136 4.98 -16.63 29.77
CA LYS A 136 4.32 -17.93 30.01
C LYS A 136 5.03 -19.08 29.30
N LEU A 137 5.43 -18.91 28.04
CA LEU A 137 6.11 -19.96 27.29
C LEU A 137 7.50 -20.30 27.86
N ARG A 138 8.15 -19.35 28.56
CA ARG A 138 9.45 -19.58 29.20
C ARG A 138 9.34 -20.09 30.63
N THR A 139 8.43 -19.53 31.43
CA THR A 139 8.35 -19.79 32.88
C THR A 139 7.18 -20.69 33.27
N GLY A 140 6.19 -20.84 32.40
CA GLY A 140 4.91 -21.49 32.71
C GLY A 140 3.94 -20.62 33.51
N GLU A 141 4.35 -19.41 33.93
CA GLU A 141 3.53 -18.55 34.76
C GLU A 141 2.52 -17.73 33.93
N GLU A 142 1.28 -17.68 34.40
CA GLU A 142 0.23 -16.86 33.80
C GLU A 142 0.27 -15.42 34.35
N PRO A 143 -0.03 -14.39 33.53
CA PRO A 143 -0.06 -13.02 33.99
C PRO A 143 -1.22 -12.82 34.98
N ARG A 144 -0.96 -12.13 36.09
CA ARG A 144 -1.97 -11.90 37.15
C ARG A 144 -3.01 -10.83 36.78
N SER A 145 -2.63 -9.85 35.96
CA SER A 145 -3.52 -8.82 35.45
C SER A 145 -3.36 -8.64 33.94
N CYS A 146 -4.40 -8.12 33.30
CA CYS A 146 -4.40 -7.73 31.91
C CYS A 146 -4.95 -6.30 31.77
N PRO A 147 -4.44 -5.50 30.82
CA PRO A 147 -4.86 -4.10 30.69
C PRO A 147 -6.30 -3.98 30.17
N ASN A 148 -6.72 -4.85 29.25
CA ASN A 148 -8.10 -4.94 28.76
C ASN A 148 -8.39 -6.31 28.14
N ASP A 149 -9.66 -6.57 27.82
CA ASP A 149 -10.11 -7.84 27.23
C ASP A 149 -9.46 -8.13 25.88
N GLN A 150 -9.16 -7.09 25.09
CA GLN A 150 -8.55 -7.25 23.77
C GLN A 150 -7.11 -7.76 23.89
N ALA A 151 -6.33 -7.19 24.81
CA ALA A 151 -4.98 -7.63 25.11
C ALA A 151 -4.96 -9.08 25.61
N TYR A 152 -5.91 -9.43 26.48
CA TYR A 152 -6.07 -10.80 26.97
C TYR A 152 -6.42 -11.79 25.86
N PHE A 153 -7.35 -11.43 24.97
CA PHE A 153 -7.68 -12.26 23.80
C PHE A 153 -6.46 -12.51 22.90
N LEU A 154 -5.67 -11.47 22.62
CA LEU A 154 -4.45 -11.60 21.83
C LEU A 154 -3.41 -12.50 22.53
N TYR A 155 -3.31 -12.43 23.85
CA TYR A 155 -2.46 -13.30 24.65
C TYR A 155 -2.87 -14.78 24.54
N ILE A 156 -4.16 -15.09 24.59
CA ILE A 156 -4.66 -16.47 24.40
C ILE A 156 -4.34 -16.99 22.99
N GLN A 157 -4.45 -16.15 21.96
CA GLN A 157 -4.07 -16.52 20.60
C GLN A 157 -2.56 -16.77 20.49
N ALA A 158 -1.74 -15.90 21.08
CA ALA A 158 -0.28 -16.02 21.05
C ALA A 158 0.22 -17.28 21.76
N THR A 159 -0.45 -17.70 22.83
CA THR A 159 -0.11 -18.91 23.59
C THR A 159 -0.62 -20.20 22.95
N SER A 160 -1.80 -20.18 22.33
CA SER A 160 -2.38 -21.36 21.68
C SER A 160 -1.74 -21.70 20.32
N GLN A 161 -1.36 -20.70 19.53
CA GLN A 161 -0.82 -20.89 18.17
C GLN A 161 0.35 -19.93 17.89
N PRO A 162 1.51 -20.09 18.55
CA PRO A 162 2.59 -19.09 18.50
C PRO A 162 3.16 -18.87 17.09
N LYS A 163 3.29 -19.93 16.28
CA LYS A 163 3.84 -19.84 14.91
C LYS A 163 2.94 -19.02 13.99
N ASP A 164 1.66 -19.34 13.96
CA ASP A 164 0.68 -18.67 13.10
C ASP A 164 0.41 -17.25 13.58
N PHE A 165 0.40 -17.04 14.90
CA PHE A 165 0.24 -15.73 15.50
C PHE A 165 1.39 -14.80 15.12
N MET A 166 2.66 -15.25 15.23
CA MET A 166 3.82 -14.42 14.87
C MET A 166 3.86 -14.04 13.39
N GLY A 167 3.48 -14.96 12.49
CA GLY A 167 3.38 -14.65 11.06
C GLY A 167 2.34 -13.57 10.75
N LYS A 168 1.16 -13.67 11.37
CA LYS A 168 0.10 -12.65 11.25
C LYS A 168 0.49 -11.33 11.93
N PHE A 169 1.20 -11.41 13.05
CA PHE A 169 1.70 -10.26 13.80
C PHE A 169 2.62 -9.40 12.93
N THR A 170 3.62 -9.99 12.27
CA THR A 170 4.53 -9.24 11.39
C THR A 170 3.77 -8.55 10.26
N GLN A 171 2.78 -9.22 9.67
CA GLN A 171 1.95 -8.62 8.61
C GLN A 171 1.12 -7.43 9.11
N VAL A 172 0.47 -7.57 10.26
CA VAL A 172 -0.34 -6.50 10.86
C VAL A 172 0.55 -5.34 11.30
N LEU A 173 1.70 -5.61 11.91
CA LEU A 173 2.61 -4.59 12.38
C LEU A 173 3.20 -3.79 11.22
N ASN A 174 3.62 -4.46 10.13
CA ASN A 174 4.09 -3.78 8.93
C ASN A 174 3.00 -2.89 8.34
N LYS A 175 1.76 -3.39 8.24
CA LYS A 175 0.63 -2.58 7.74
C LYS A 175 0.34 -1.35 8.61
N VAL A 176 0.37 -1.51 9.94
CA VAL A 176 0.13 -0.41 10.88
C VAL A 176 1.29 0.59 10.88
N LEU A 177 2.53 0.11 10.72
CA LEU A 177 3.71 0.96 10.59
C LEU A 177 3.72 1.72 9.27
N ASP A 178 3.37 1.07 8.15
CA ASP A 178 3.27 1.72 6.85
C ASP A 178 2.25 2.86 6.90
N ASP A 179 1.05 2.62 7.43
CA ASP A 179 -0.01 3.64 7.50
C ASP A 179 0.33 4.82 8.44
N SER A 180 1.16 4.60 9.47
CA SER A 180 1.54 5.64 10.45
C SER A 180 2.81 6.37 10.07
N ALA A 181 3.86 5.64 9.67
CA ALA A 181 5.14 6.22 9.28
C ALA A 181 5.03 6.97 7.94
N GLU A 182 4.22 6.47 7.00
CA GLU A 182 4.00 7.17 5.73
C GLU A 182 3.21 8.47 5.94
N LYS A 183 2.31 8.53 6.94
CA LYS A 183 1.62 9.77 7.31
C LYS A 183 2.56 10.78 7.95
N GLU A 184 3.43 10.35 8.85
CA GLU A 184 4.41 11.23 9.51
C GLU A 184 5.42 11.76 8.48
N LEU A 185 5.93 10.89 7.61
CA LEU A 185 6.85 11.26 6.53
C LEU A 185 6.19 12.22 5.54
N LYS A 186 4.94 11.96 5.09
CA LYS A 186 4.19 12.89 4.23
C LYS A 186 4.00 14.25 4.88
N LYS A 187 3.77 14.30 6.20
CA LYS A 187 3.64 15.56 6.94
C LYS A 187 4.97 16.32 7.00
N GLN A 188 6.08 15.64 7.28
CA GLN A 188 7.41 16.23 7.29
C GLN A 188 7.83 16.74 5.91
N THR A 189 7.63 15.94 4.86
CA THR A 189 7.92 16.36 3.48
C THR A 189 7.07 17.56 3.05
N LYS A 190 5.79 17.60 3.44
CA LYS A 190 4.93 18.75 3.15
C LYS A 190 5.40 20.03 3.86
N MET A 191 5.81 19.93 5.12
CA MET A 191 6.36 21.08 5.85
C MET A 191 7.67 21.59 5.22
N ALA A 192 8.57 20.68 4.85
CA ALA A 192 9.82 21.04 4.18
C ALA A 192 9.59 21.72 2.83
N LEU A 193 8.62 21.24 2.04
CA LEU A 193 8.26 21.88 0.77
C LEU A 193 7.67 23.28 0.96
N MET A 194 6.85 23.50 1.98
CA MET A 194 6.30 24.83 2.28
C MET A 194 7.39 25.83 2.69
N ASP A 195 8.37 25.38 3.49
CA ASP A 195 9.50 26.22 3.91
C ASP A 195 10.38 26.61 2.70
N ILE A 196 10.60 25.68 1.77
CA ILE A 196 11.31 25.96 0.51
C ILE A 196 10.54 26.96 -0.36
N ASP A 197 9.22 26.77 -0.54
CA ASP A 197 8.39 27.71 -1.32
C ASP A 197 8.37 29.11 -0.70
N GLU A 198 8.35 29.21 0.62
CA GLU A 198 8.42 30.48 1.34
C GLU A 198 9.78 31.18 1.15
N GLN A 199 10.88 30.44 1.22
CA GLN A 199 12.23 30.97 0.94
C GLN A 199 12.37 31.43 -0.51
N LEU A 200 11.86 30.67 -1.48
CA LEU A 200 11.87 31.06 -2.89
C LEU A 200 11.02 32.30 -3.15
N LYS A 201 9.90 32.45 -2.43
CA LYS A 201 9.05 33.64 -2.51
C LYS A 201 9.78 34.89 -2.01
N MET A 202 10.50 34.79 -0.88
CA MET A 202 11.29 35.92 -0.36
C MET A 202 12.38 36.36 -1.36
N LEU A 203 13.08 35.41 -1.98
CA LEU A 203 14.11 35.72 -2.99
C LEU A 203 13.52 36.39 -4.24
N ALA A 204 12.34 35.95 -4.69
CA ALA A 204 11.67 36.54 -5.85
C ALA A 204 11.15 37.96 -5.60
N GLU A 205 10.85 38.32 -4.35
CA GLU A 205 10.45 39.68 -3.97
C GLU A 205 11.67 40.63 -3.91
N GLU A 206 12.86 40.13 -3.51
CA GLU A 206 14.10 40.90 -3.44
C GLU A 206 14.62 41.32 -4.84
N ASP A 207 14.48 40.44 -5.84
CA ASP A 207 14.89 40.75 -7.22
C ASP A 207 13.96 41.77 -7.92
N ASN A 208 12.74 41.98 -7.43
CA ASN A 208 11.76 42.88 -8.04
C ASN A 208 11.85 44.34 -7.53
N GLU A 209 12.59 44.60 -6.44
CA GLU A 209 12.78 45.96 -5.91
C GLU A 209 14.02 46.69 -6.49
N LEU A 210 14.85 46.02 -7.29
CA LEU A 210 16.12 46.56 -7.79
C LEU A 210 16.09 47.17 -9.19
N ASP A 211 14.97 47.11 -9.92
CA ASP A 211 14.94 47.49 -11.35
C ASP A 211 14.30 48.86 -11.67
N ASP A 212 13.75 49.57 -10.67
CA ASP A 212 13.04 50.85 -10.91
C ASP A 212 13.86 52.12 -10.56
N SER A 213 15.10 51.98 -10.05
CA SER A 213 15.95 53.14 -9.68
C SER A 213 17.15 53.39 -10.61
N LEU A 214 17.30 52.65 -11.71
CA LEU A 214 18.52 52.70 -12.55
C LEU A 214 18.33 53.32 -13.94
N LEU A 215 17.29 54.15 -14.15
CA LEU A 215 16.98 54.78 -15.45
C LEU A 215 17.23 56.30 -15.54
N ASP A 216 18.07 56.91 -14.69
CA ASP A 216 18.29 58.38 -14.72
C ASP A 216 19.76 58.86 -14.78
N SER A 217 20.72 58.01 -15.15
CA SER A 217 22.11 58.45 -15.35
C SER A 217 22.62 58.13 -16.76
N GLU A 218 22.09 58.83 -17.76
CA GLU A 218 22.78 59.11 -19.03
C GLU A 218 23.98 60.04 -18.75
N GLU A 219 25.07 59.50 -18.22
CA GLU A 219 26.34 60.22 -18.14
C GLU A 219 27.11 60.00 -19.45
N ALA A 220 27.05 61.01 -20.31
CA ALA A 220 27.74 61.07 -21.59
C ALA A 220 29.26 60.89 -21.41
N LEU A 221 29.80 59.75 -21.82
CA LEU A 221 31.25 59.55 -21.88
C LEU A 221 31.84 60.19 -23.15
N PRO A 222 32.89 61.01 -23.00
CA PRO A 222 33.52 61.71 -24.10
C PRO A 222 34.34 60.78 -24.99
N ALA A 223 34.18 60.96 -26.30
CA ALA A 223 35.04 60.40 -27.33
C ALA A 223 36.44 60.98 -27.22
N ALA A 224 37.41 60.20 -26.76
CA ALA A 224 38.80 60.23 -27.20
C ALA A 224 39.62 59.18 -26.42
N ILE A 225 40.33 58.32 -27.13
CA ILE A 225 41.79 58.30 -27.14
C ILE A 225 42.22 57.42 -28.31
N VAL A 226 42.75 58.11 -29.31
CA VAL A 226 43.62 57.61 -30.36
C VAL A 226 44.95 57.25 -29.69
N PHE A 227 45.44 56.01 -29.82
CA PHE A 227 46.88 55.76 -29.64
C PHE A 227 47.38 54.63 -30.57
N SER A 228 47.99 55.12 -31.65
CA SER A 228 49.22 54.70 -32.34
C SER A 228 49.64 53.23 -32.41
N LYS A 229 49.86 52.85 -33.67
CA LYS A 229 50.76 51.81 -34.19
C LYS A 229 52.09 51.72 -33.42
N GLU A 230 52.55 50.49 -33.21
CA GLU A 230 53.97 50.17 -33.39
C GLU A 230 54.10 48.77 -33.99
N THR A 231 54.75 48.76 -35.14
CA THR A 231 55.25 47.61 -35.89
C THR A 231 56.54 47.13 -35.25
N GLU A 232 56.68 45.84 -34.98
CA GLU A 232 58.01 45.22 -35.05
C GLU A 232 57.93 43.74 -35.42
N LYS A 233 59.02 43.28 -36.05
CA LYS A 233 59.15 42.14 -36.96
C LYS A 233 59.07 40.76 -36.32
#